data_AF-A0A3D3EBL6-F1
#
_entry.id   AF-A0A3D3EBL6-F1
#
_cell.length_a   1.000
_cell.length_b   1.000
_cell.length_c   1.000
_cell.angle_alpha   90.00
_cell.angle_beta   90.00
_cell.angle_gamma   90.00
#
_symmetry.space_group_name_H-M   'P 1'
#
loop_
_entity.id
_entity.type
_entity.pdbx_description
1 polymer ?
#
loop_
_entity_poly.entity_id
_entity_poly.type
_entity_poly.pdbx_seq_one_letter_code
_entity_poly.pdbx_strand_id
1 'polypeptide(L)'
;FSPELSFIVVIMALLGGTGRLWGPIVGVIPFALLQEFINANYSNYSTLVLGIAFLVIVYFLPHGVVGRIEQVVSRRRRSTW
;
A
#
# COMPACT_ATOMS: atom_id res chain seq x y z
N PHE A 1 3.64 15.27 18.47
CA PHE A 1 3.72 14.75 17.09
C PHE A 1 4.43 13.40 17.14
N SER A 2 3.78 12.34 16.68
CA SER A 2 4.35 10.99 16.52
C SER A 2 4.49 10.73 15.02
N PRO A 3 5.66 11.04 14.40
CA PRO A 3 5.85 11.01 12.94
C PRO A 3 5.54 9.66 12.31
N GLU A 4 5.70 8.59 13.08
CA GLU A 4 5.41 7.22 12.70
C GLU A 4 3.95 7.01 12.29
N LEU A 5 3.00 7.55 13.05
CA LEU A 5 1.57 7.44 12.73
C LEU A 5 1.24 8.19 11.43
N SER A 6 1.83 9.37 11.23
CA SER A 6 1.65 10.14 10.00
C SER A 6 2.19 9.37 8.79
N PHE A 7 3.35 8.72 8.93
CA PHE A 7 3.91 7.85 7.87
C PHE A 7 3.00 6.69 7.54
N ILE A 8 2.52 5.96 8.55
CA ILE A 8 1.62 4.81 8.38
C ILE A 8 0.36 5.21 7.61
N VAL A 9 -0.29 6.31 8.01
CA VAL A 9 -1.51 6.79 7.36
C VAL A 9 -1.26 7.14 5.89
N VAL A 10 -0.14 7.80 5.59
CA VAL A 10 0.24 8.15 4.22
C VAL A 10 0.49 6.88 3.39
N ILE A 11 1.21 5.90 3.93
CA ILE A 11 1.47 4.64 3.22
C ILE A 11 0.16 3.90 2.92
N MET A 12 -0.73 3.78 3.89
CA MET A 12 -2.04 3.15 3.71
C MET A 12 -2.87 3.85 2.62
N ALA A 13 -2.87 5.18 2.60
CA ALA A 13 -3.55 5.97 1.58
C ALA A 13 -2.94 5.76 0.18
N LEU A 14 -1.61 5.74 0.07
CA LEU A 14 -0.90 5.55 -1.20
C LEU A 14 -1.04 4.11 -1.73
N LEU A 15 -0.95 3.10 -0.86
CA LEU A 15 -1.24 1.71 -1.21
C LEU A 15 -2.68 1.55 -1.69
N GLY A 16 -3.62 2.25 -1.07
CA GLY A 16 -5.02 2.23 -1.47
C GLY A 16 -5.30 2.85 -2.83
N GLY A 17 -4.47 3.78 -3.28
CA GLY A 17 -4.68 4.55 -4.51
C GLY A 17 -5.62 5.74 -4.32
N THR A 18 -5.41 6.79 -5.11
CA THR A 18 -6.11 8.09 -5.02
C THR A 18 -7.46 8.13 -5.72
N GLY A 19 -7.84 7.05 -6.44
CA GLY A 19 -9.01 7.05 -7.32
C GLY A 19 -10.36 6.89 -6.63
N ARG A 20 -10.42 6.38 -5.39
CA ARG A 20 -11.68 6.08 -4.68
C ARG A 20 -11.50 6.22 -3.16
N LEU A 21 -12.52 6.73 -2.47
CA LEU A 21 -12.57 6.80 -0.99
C LEU A 21 -12.41 5.43 -0.30
N TRP A 22 -12.68 4.32 -1.00
CA TRP A 22 -12.49 2.95 -0.52
C TRP A 22 -11.04 2.43 -0.68
N GLY A 23 -10.20 3.15 -1.42
CA GLY A 23 -8.80 2.79 -1.65
C GLY A 23 -8.03 2.52 -0.36
N PRO A 24 -8.01 3.46 0.61
CA PRO A 24 -7.28 3.27 1.86
C PRO A 24 -7.67 2.01 2.63
N ILE A 25 -8.96 1.64 2.62
CA ILE A 25 -9.45 0.42 3.29
C ILE A 25 -8.84 -0.84 2.65
N VAL A 26 -8.72 -0.85 1.32
CA VAL A 26 -8.04 -1.93 0.59
C VAL A 26 -6.53 -1.89 0.81
N GLY A 27 -5.94 -0.69 0.95
CA GLY A 27 -4.51 -0.49 1.22
C GLY A 27 -4.08 -0.91 2.63
N VAL A 28 -4.98 -0.87 3.62
CA VAL A 28 -4.71 -1.28 5.00
C VAL A 28 -4.33 -2.76 5.08
N ILE A 29 -5.00 -3.64 4.35
CA ILE A 29 -4.75 -5.10 4.43
C ILE A 29 -3.30 -5.46 4.03
N PRO A 30 -2.81 -5.14 2.82
CA PRO A 30 -1.43 -5.45 2.43
C PRO A 30 -0.42 -4.68 3.28
N PHE A 31 -0.74 -3.46 3.72
CA PHE A 31 0.15 -2.71 4.59
C PHE A 31 0.31 -3.36 5.97
N ALA A 32 -0.79 -3.76 6.60
CA ALA A 32 -0.76 -4.40 7.92
C ALA A 32 0.03 -5.70 7.88
N LEU A 33 -0.17 -6.53 6.85
CA LEU A 33 0.61 -7.76 6.64
C LEU A 33 2.10 -7.47 6.48
N LEU A 34 2.46 -6.45 5.70
CA LEU A 34 3.85 -6.04 5.52
C LEU A 34 4.46 -5.53 6.83
N GLN A 35 3.72 -4.70 7.57
CA GLN A 35 4.16 -4.17 8.86
C GLN A 35 4.36 -5.27 9.89
N GLU A 36 3.43 -6.21 9.97
CA GLU A 36 3.50 -7.36 10.87
C GLU A 36 4.69 -8.27 10.52
N PHE A 37 4.91 -8.52 9.22
CA PHE A 37 6.09 -9.24 8.75
C PHE A 37 7.41 -8.53 9.11
N ILE A 38 7.48 -7.21 8.92
CA ILE A 38 8.66 -6.41 9.28
C ILE A 38 8.90 -6.46 10.80
N ASN A 39 7.84 -6.32 11.60
CA ASN A 39 7.95 -6.36 13.05
C ASN A 39 8.39 -7.74 13.56
N ALA A 40 7.89 -8.81 12.94
CA ALA A 40 8.24 -10.19 13.30
C ALA A 40 9.71 -10.55 12.96
N ASN A 41 10.23 -10.07 11.82
CA ASN A 41 11.58 -10.44 11.35
C ASN A 41 12.67 -9.41 11.68
N TYR A 42 12.29 -8.14 11.85
CA TYR A 42 13.21 -7.01 11.95
C TYR A 42 12.84 -6.06 13.10
N SER A 43 12.46 -6.60 14.25
CA SER A 43 12.01 -5.82 15.43
C SER A 43 12.97 -4.68 15.84
N ASN A 44 14.29 -4.91 15.81
CA ASN A 44 15.30 -3.89 16.17
C ASN A 44 15.43 -2.74 15.16
N TYR A 45 14.98 -2.93 13.91
CA TYR A 45 15.15 -1.98 12.81
C TYR A 45 13.84 -1.68 12.08
N SER A 46 12.70 -1.94 12.72
CA SER A 46 11.37 -1.90 12.11
C SER A 46 11.07 -0.56 11.45
N THR A 47 11.39 0.56 12.12
CA THR A 47 11.20 1.92 11.58
C THR A 47 12.03 2.18 10.33
N LEU A 48 13.30 1.73 10.29
CA LEU A 48 14.17 1.91 9.13
C LEU A 48 13.68 1.07 7.95
N VAL A 49 13.35 -0.20 8.21
CA VAL A 49 12.84 -1.12 7.18
C VAL A 49 11.49 -0.64 6.64
N LEU A 50 10.63 -0.08 7.50
CA LEU A 50 9.35 0.50 7.11
C LEU A 50 9.55 1.75 6.21
N GLY A 51 10.53 2.60 6.52
CA GLY A 51 10.90 3.74 5.66
C GLY A 51 11.40 3.31 4.28
N ILE A 52 12.22 2.26 4.19
CA ILE A 52 12.67 1.70 2.92
C ILE A 52 11.49 1.09 2.14
N ALA A 53 10.65 0.30 2.82
CA ALA A 53 9.46 -0.29 2.24
C ALA A 53 8.50 0.77 1.69
N PHE A 54 8.35 1.91 2.40
CA PHE A 54 7.60 3.05 1.92
C PHE A 54 8.15 3.59 0.59
N LEU A 55 9.46 3.85 0.50
CA LEU A 55 10.06 4.35 -0.75
C LEU A 55 9.82 3.38 -1.92
N VAL A 56 9.96 2.07 -1.67
CA VAL A 56 9.66 1.02 -2.65
C VAL A 56 8.19 1.08 -3.07
N ILE A 57 7.26 1.13 -2.13
CA ILE A 57 5.83 1.19 -2.43
C ILE A 57 5.50 2.43 -3.28
N VAL A 58 5.99 3.61 -2.89
CA VAL A 58 5.73 4.86 -3.63
C VAL A 58 6.29 4.81 -5.05
N TYR A 59 7.47 4.22 -5.21
CA TYR A 59 8.12 4.12 -6.52
C TYR A 59 7.44 3.09 -7.43
N PHE A 60 7.09 1.91 -6.91
CA PHE A 60 6.53 0.81 -7.69
C PHE A 60 5.00 0.83 -7.83
N LEU A 61 4.29 1.44 -6.89
CA LEU A 61 2.83 1.57 -6.87
C LEU A 61 2.37 3.05 -6.82
N PRO A 62 2.78 3.92 -7.77
CA PRO A 62 2.34 5.32 -7.79
C PRO A 62 0.84 5.50 -8.03
N HIS A 63 0.18 4.47 -8.57
CA HIS A 63 -1.28 4.45 -8.82
C HIS A 63 -2.05 3.63 -7.77
N GLY A 64 -1.36 3.15 -6.73
CA GLY A 64 -1.90 2.25 -5.71
C GLY A 64 -2.29 0.86 -6.21
N VAL A 65 -2.67 0.00 -5.27
CA VAL A 65 -3.14 -1.37 -5.49
C VAL A 65 -4.48 -1.37 -6.24
N VAL A 66 -5.37 -0.43 -5.94
CA VAL A 66 -6.68 -0.34 -6.61
C VAL A 66 -6.54 -0.02 -8.09
N GLY A 67 -5.63 0.89 -8.48
CA GLY A 67 -5.39 1.19 -9.91
C GLY A 67 -4.88 -0.02 -10.70
N ARG A 68 -4.04 -0.86 -10.08
CA ARG A 68 -3.58 -2.13 -10.67
C ARG A 68 -4.72 -3.14 -10.80
N ILE A 69 -5.53 -3.31 -9.76
CA ILE A 69 -6.68 -4.24 -9.78
C ILE A 69 -7.69 -3.82 -10.85
N GLU A 70 -8.00 -2.53 -10.97
CA GLU A 70 -8.90 -2.01 -12.00
C GLU A 70 -8.37 -2.24 -13.41
N GLN A 71 -7.07 -2.07 -13.66
CA GLN A 71 -6.47 -2.38 -14.96
C GLN A 71 -6.56 -3.88 -15.30
N VAL A 72 -6.40 -4.76 -14.32
CA VAL A 72 -6.53 -6.21 -14.54
C VAL A 72 -8.01 -6.60 -14.76
N VAL A 73 -8.93 -6.05 -13.99
CA VAL A 73 -10.38 -6.35 -14.09
C VAL A 73 -10.99 -5.78 -15.37
N SER A 74 -10.61 -4.56 -15.77
CA SER A 74 -11.10 -3.92 -17.01
C SER A 74 -10.59 -4.60 -18.28
N ARG A 75 -9.42 -5.27 -18.23
CA ARG A 75 -8.95 -6.12 -19.34
C ARG A 75 -9.80 -7.38 -19.53
N ARG A 76 -10.42 -7.93 -18.48
CA ARG A 76 -11.29 -9.12 -18.58
C ARG A 76 -12.68 -8.83 -19.16
N ARG A 77 -13.19 -7.59 -19.04
CA ARG A 77 -14.53 -7.20 -19.51
C ARG A 77 -14.62 -6.87 -21.01
N ARG A 78 -13.50 -6.79 -21.74
CA ARG A 78 -13.49 -6.46 -23.18
C ARG A 78 -13.58 -7.68 -24.12
N SER A 79 -13.73 -8.90 -23.60
CA SER A 79 -13.75 -10.13 -24.40
C SER A 79 -15.14 -10.72 -24.67
N THR A 80 -16.22 -10.02 -24.33
CA THR A 80 -17.61 -10.52 -24.50
C THR A 80 -18.49 -9.57 -25.31
N TRP A 81 -17.97 -9.05 -26.41
CA TRP A 81 -18.77 -8.50 -27.51
C TRP A 81 -18.28 -9.11 -28.82
#